data_AF-A0A238ZW90-F1
#
_entry.id   AF-A0A238ZW90-F1
#
_cell.length_a   1.000
_cell.length_b   1.000
_cell.length_c   1.000
_cell.angle_alpha   90.00
_cell.angle_beta   90.00
_cell.angle_gamma   90.00
#
_symmetry.space_group_name_H-M   'P 1'
#
loop_
_entity.id
_entity.type
_entity.pdbx_description
1 polymer ?
#
loop_
_entity_poly.entity_id
_entity_poly.type
_entity_poly.pdbx_seq_one_letter_code
_entity_poly.pdbx_strand_id
1 'polypeptide(L)'
;MAINLEKGQRQSIDAPKFIVGLGWDSNSSNTGSDFDLDASVFLVGANGKIPNDNHFVYYNNLKSPDGAVTHTGDNLTGAGDGDDEKIQIDLSTISPDVHEISFVVTIHHAETKRQNFGQIRNSYIRILDQTNTELVKYELDEDFSIETAVEFGRIYKRNNEWKFEAVGIGMKGGLQDYLNKYN
;
A
#
# COMPACT_ATOMS: atom_id res chain seq x y z
N MET A 1 -2.92 12.91 17.79
CA MET A 1 -1.50 12.51 17.75
C MET A 1 -1.45 11.24 16.94
N ALA A 2 -0.76 11.25 15.80
CA ALA A 2 -0.61 10.05 14.99
C ALA A 2 0.26 9.03 15.73
N ILE A 3 -0.10 7.75 15.63
CA ILE A 3 0.73 6.66 16.15
C ILE A 3 1.78 6.34 15.09
N ASN A 4 3.04 6.64 15.38
CA ASN A 4 4.14 6.20 14.55
C ASN A 4 4.43 4.73 14.84
N LEU A 5 4.23 3.88 13.85
CA LEU A 5 4.57 2.46 13.92
C LEU A 5 6.00 2.23 13.44
N GLU A 6 6.58 1.17 13.97
CA GLU A 6 7.83 0.59 13.46
C GLU A 6 7.53 -0.74 12.76
N LYS A 7 8.49 -1.22 11.97
CA LYS A 7 8.37 -2.50 11.26
C LYS A 7 8.01 -3.63 12.24
N GLY A 8 6.96 -4.37 11.90
CA GLY A 8 6.41 -5.48 12.70
C GLY A 8 5.43 -5.03 13.80
N GLN A 9 5.24 -3.73 14.03
CA GLN A 9 4.24 -3.26 14.98
C GLN A 9 2.82 -3.36 14.41
N ARG A 10 1.85 -3.46 15.32
CA ARG A 10 0.44 -3.66 15.01
C ARG A 10 -0.41 -2.66 15.76
N GLN A 11 -1.36 -2.05 15.07
CA GLN A 11 -2.31 -1.10 15.63
C GLN A 11 -3.74 -1.51 15.28
N SER A 12 -4.63 -1.52 16.28
CA SER A 12 -6.05 -1.73 16.02
C SER A 12 -6.65 -0.51 15.31
N ILE A 13 -7.45 -0.77 14.29
CA ILE A 13 -8.19 0.26 13.56
C ILE A 13 -9.64 0.21 14.02
N ASP A 14 -10.02 1.19 14.84
CA ASP A 14 -11.39 1.34 15.35
C ASP A 14 -12.22 2.29 14.48
N ALA A 15 -12.03 2.20 13.17
CA ALA A 15 -12.72 3.01 12.18
C ALA A 15 -13.28 2.09 11.09
N PRO A 16 -14.60 2.11 10.83
CA PRO A 16 -15.19 1.33 9.74
C PRO A 16 -14.75 1.85 8.37
N LYS A 17 -14.42 3.15 8.29
CA LYS A 17 -13.98 3.82 7.07
C LYS A 17 -12.75 4.67 7.37
N PHE A 18 -11.73 4.52 6.56
CA PHE A 18 -10.48 5.26 6.67
C PHE A 18 -9.83 5.40 5.30
N ILE A 19 -8.82 6.25 5.22
CA ILE A 19 -8.08 6.55 4.01
C ILE A 19 -6.63 6.19 4.28
N VAL A 20 -6.06 5.34 3.45
CA VAL A 20 -4.64 5.06 3.46
C VAL A 20 -3.97 6.06 2.52
N GLY A 21 -3.13 6.93 3.07
CA GLY A 21 -2.29 7.85 2.30
C GLY A 21 -0.91 7.27 2.13
N LEU A 22 -0.39 7.28 0.92
CA LEU A 22 0.99 6.91 0.61
C LEU A 22 1.69 8.15 0.07
N GLY A 23 2.90 8.40 0.53
CA GLY A 23 3.73 9.49 0.05
C GLY A 23 5.17 9.05 -0.13
N TRP A 24 5.84 9.64 -1.12
CA TRP A 24 7.23 9.37 -1.44
C TRP A 24 7.89 10.54 -2.18
N ASP A 25 9.16 10.78 -1.90
CA ASP A 25 9.97 11.75 -2.62
C ASP A 25 10.86 11.03 -3.63
N SER A 26 10.61 11.26 -4.91
CA SER A 26 11.47 10.75 -5.97
C SER A 26 12.67 11.67 -6.19
N ASN A 27 13.88 11.11 -6.23
CA ASN A 27 15.07 11.89 -6.52
C ASN A 27 15.25 12.07 -8.04
N SER A 28 14.39 12.90 -8.65
CA SER A 28 14.39 13.19 -10.09
C SER A 28 15.67 13.87 -10.59
N SER A 29 16.55 14.31 -9.68
CA SER A 29 17.75 15.08 -10.03
C SER A 29 18.89 14.26 -10.65
N ASN A 30 18.87 12.92 -10.56
CA ASN A 30 20.05 12.11 -10.92
C ASN A 30 19.87 11.15 -12.12
N THR A 31 18.64 10.87 -12.56
CA THR A 31 18.36 9.85 -13.61
C THR A 31 17.53 10.35 -14.79
N GLY A 32 16.94 11.55 -14.72
CA GLY A 32 16.19 12.16 -15.83
C GLY A 32 14.94 11.39 -16.26
N SER A 33 14.45 10.45 -15.45
CA SER A 33 13.22 9.67 -15.68
C SER A 33 12.36 9.73 -14.43
N ASP A 34 11.06 10.00 -14.63
CA ASP A 34 10.09 10.05 -13.55
C ASP A 34 9.98 8.67 -12.88
N PHE A 35 9.88 8.70 -11.55
CA PHE A 35 9.59 7.54 -10.74
C PHE A 35 8.09 7.38 -10.66
N ASP A 36 7.64 6.30 -11.27
CA ASP A 36 6.25 5.93 -11.39
C ASP A 36 6.03 4.82 -10.37
N LEU A 37 5.40 5.14 -9.24
CA LEU A 37 5.15 4.20 -8.15
C LEU A 37 3.66 3.90 -8.14
N ASP A 38 3.34 2.62 -8.35
CA ASP A 38 1.99 2.12 -8.32
C ASP A 38 1.67 1.57 -6.93
N ALA A 39 0.71 2.14 -6.20
CA ALA A 39 0.11 1.43 -5.07
C ALA A 39 -0.93 0.41 -5.54
N SER A 40 -0.81 -0.77 -4.95
CA SER A 40 -1.59 -1.95 -5.23
C SER A 40 -2.13 -2.52 -3.93
N VAL A 41 -3.39 -2.96 -3.95
CA VAL A 41 -4.08 -3.52 -2.79
C VAL A 41 -4.55 -4.92 -3.11
N PHE A 42 -4.10 -5.86 -2.30
CA PHE A 42 -4.49 -7.26 -2.40
C PHE A 42 -5.51 -7.57 -1.32
N LEU A 43 -6.76 -7.86 -1.71
CA LEU A 43 -7.78 -8.35 -0.79
C LEU A 43 -7.68 -9.88 -0.73
N VAL A 44 -7.10 -10.37 0.35
CA VAL A 44 -6.74 -11.75 0.59
C VAL A 44 -7.77 -12.42 1.50
N GLY A 45 -8.22 -13.60 1.13
CA GLY A 45 -9.17 -14.39 1.91
C GLY A 45 -8.56 -15.14 3.09
N ALA A 46 -9.39 -15.85 3.84
CA ALA A 46 -8.94 -16.66 4.99
C ALA A 46 -7.89 -17.75 4.63
N ASN A 47 -7.84 -18.13 3.36
CA ASN A 47 -6.88 -19.10 2.82
C ASN A 47 -5.49 -18.47 2.50
N GLY A 48 -5.32 -17.16 2.70
CA GLY A 48 -4.09 -16.45 2.34
C GLY A 48 -3.95 -16.18 0.84
N LYS A 49 -5.04 -16.29 0.07
CA LYS A 49 -5.06 -16.03 -1.38
C LYS A 49 -6.15 -15.04 -1.79
N ILE A 50 -5.95 -14.32 -2.90
CA ILE A 50 -7.02 -13.51 -3.49
C ILE A 50 -8.14 -14.44 -4.00
N PRO A 51 -9.41 -14.20 -3.65
CA PRO A 51 -10.49 -15.08 -4.07
C PRO A 51 -10.83 -14.93 -5.56
N ASN A 52 -10.52 -13.77 -6.17
CA ASN A 52 -10.71 -13.52 -7.59
C ASN A 52 -9.76 -12.41 -8.06
N ASP A 53 -9.45 -12.34 -9.35
CA ASP A 53 -8.57 -11.28 -9.91
C ASP A 53 -9.13 -9.87 -9.65
N ASN A 54 -10.46 -9.73 -9.53
CA ASN A 54 -11.10 -8.45 -9.20
C ASN A 54 -10.82 -7.98 -7.76
N HIS A 55 -10.37 -8.87 -6.87
CA HIS A 55 -9.95 -8.53 -5.50
C HIS A 55 -8.52 -7.95 -5.45
N PHE A 56 -7.94 -7.70 -6.61
CA PHE A 56 -6.72 -6.94 -6.78
C PHE A 56 -7.08 -5.53 -7.29
N VAL A 57 -6.85 -4.51 -6.44
CA VAL A 57 -7.15 -3.10 -6.72
C VAL A 57 -5.84 -2.38 -7.00
N TYR A 58 -5.77 -1.67 -8.12
CA TYR A 58 -4.59 -0.97 -8.61
C TYR A 58 -5.02 0.13 -9.59
N TYR A 59 -4.08 0.88 -10.18
CA TYR A 59 -4.38 1.99 -11.10
C TYR A 59 -5.39 1.66 -12.22
N ASN A 60 -5.39 0.44 -12.76
CA ASN A 60 -6.33 0.03 -13.81
C ASN A 60 -7.66 -0.51 -13.25
N ASN A 61 -7.65 -1.00 -12.01
CA ASN A 61 -8.84 -1.46 -11.30
C ASN A 61 -9.01 -0.66 -10.00
N LEU A 62 -9.59 0.54 -10.12
CA LEU A 62 -9.68 1.50 -9.03
C LEU A 62 -10.63 1.09 -7.90
N LYS A 63 -11.38 -0.01 -8.05
CA LYS A 63 -12.46 -0.39 -7.12
C LYS A 63 -12.47 -1.90 -6.91
N SER A 64 -12.61 -2.34 -5.65
CA SER A 64 -12.90 -3.74 -5.36
C SER A 64 -14.35 -4.10 -5.75
N PRO A 65 -14.66 -5.37 -6.08
CA PRO A 65 -16.00 -5.79 -6.47
C PRO A 65 -17.06 -5.46 -5.42
N ASP A 66 -16.70 -5.58 -4.13
CA ASP A 66 -17.57 -5.27 -3.00
C ASP A 66 -17.68 -3.75 -2.71
N GLY A 67 -16.86 -2.92 -3.37
CA GLY A 67 -16.78 -1.48 -3.13
C GLY A 67 -16.12 -1.10 -1.80
N ALA A 68 -15.42 -2.05 -1.17
CA ALA A 68 -14.72 -1.86 0.09
C ALA A 68 -13.38 -1.15 -0.04
N VAL A 69 -12.75 -1.19 -1.20
CA VAL A 69 -11.48 -0.50 -1.46
C VAL A 69 -11.66 0.33 -2.72
N THR A 70 -11.33 1.61 -2.64
CA THR A 70 -11.39 2.55 -3.75
C THR A 70 -10.07 3.32 -3.84
N HIS A 71 -9.36 3.13 -4.95
CA HIS A 71 -8.16 3.88 -5.31
C HIS A 71 -8.57 5.25 -5.86
N THR A 72 -8.01 6.35 -5.35
CA THR A 72 -8.41 7.70 -5.80
C THR A 72 -7.83 8.12 -7.14
N GLY A 73 -6.85 7.36 -7.65
CA GLY A 73 -6.12 7.65 -8.89
C GLY A 73 -4.62 7.50 -8.68
N ASP A 74 -3.92 7.29 -9.77
CA ASP A 74 -2.48 7.07 -9.83
C ASP A 74 -1.73 8.40 -9.98
N ASN A 75 -0.65 8.57 -9.21
CA ASN A 75 0.24 9.72 -9.31
C ASN A 75 1.60 9.31 -9.91
N LEU A 76 1.65 9.36 -11.23
CA LEU A 76 2.80 8.99 -12.08
C LEU A 76 4.11 9.75 -11.81
N THR A 77 4.07 10.81 -11.01
CA THR A 77 5.22 11.72 -10.83
C THR A 77 5.69 11.87 -9.39
N GLY A 78 4.86 11.47 -8.40
CA GLY A 78 5.08 11.82 -7.00
C GLY A 78 5.25 13.34 -6.78
N ALA A 79 4.64 14.15 -7.65
CA ALA A 79 4.79 15.60 -7.61
C ALA A 79 3.62 16.20 -6.83
N GLY A 80 3.88 16.56 -5.57
CA GLY A 80 2.90 17.24 -4.71
C GLY A 80 3.37 17.28 -3.26
N ASP A 81 2.88 18.27 -2.50
CA ASP A 81 3.06 18.28 -1.05
C ASP A 81 2.03 17.33 -0.42
N GLY A 82 2.48 16.22 0.17
CA GLY A 82 1.64 15.36 1.03
C GLY A 82 1.57 13.89 0.58
N ASP A 83 0.35 13.33 0.56
CA ASP A 83 0.13 11.98 0.03
C ASP A 83 0.04 12.04 -1.48
N ASP A 84 0.93 11.31 -2.16
CA ASP A 84 0.90 11.14 -3.60
C ASP A 84 -0.30 10.31 -4.03
N GLU A 85 -0.62 9.26 -3.26
CA GLU A 85 -1.73 8.37 -3.52
C GLU A 85 -2.60 8.15 -2.29
N LYS A 86 -3.91 8.01 -2.53
CA LYS A 86 -4.89 7.75 -1.48
C LYS A 86 -5.78 6.57 -1.85
N ILE A 87 -6.00 5.73 -0.85
CA ILE A 87 -6.81 4.53 -0.98
C ILE A 87 -7.87 4.58 0.11
N GLN A 88 -9.12 4.76 -0.31
CA GLN A 88 -10.26 4.77 0.61
C GLN A 88 -10.69 3.34 0.89
N ILE A 89 -10.86 3.02 2.17
CA ILE A 89 -11.27 1.71 2.62
C ILE A 89 -12.51 1.81 3.47
N ASP A 90 -13.48 0.96 3.14
CA ASP A 90 -14.73 0.76 3.82
C ASP A 90 -14.85 -0.70 4.25
N LEU A 91 -14.50 -0.96 5.51
CA LEU A 91 -14.61 -2.29 6.11
C LEU A 91 -16.06 -2.70 6.38
N SER A 92 -17.05 -1.79 6.23
CA SER A 92 -18.46 -2.14 6.41
C SER A 92 -19.06 -2.83 5.19
N THR A 93 -18.48 -2.62 4.01
CA THR A 93 -18.90 -3.22 2.74
C THR A 93 -18.01 -4.38 2.31
N ILE A 94 -16.90 -4.63 3.03
CA ILE A 94 -15.96 -5.69 2.68
C ILE A 94 -16.61 -7.07 2.74
N SER A 95 -16.34 -7.89 1.71
CA SER A 95 -16.82 -9.26 1.69
C SER A 95 -16.33 -10.00 2.94
N PRO A 96 -17.19 -10.81 3.58
CA PRO A 96 -16.79 -11.64 4.71
C PRO A 96 -15.72 -12.68 4.34
N ASP A 97 -15.54 -12.96 3.05
CA ASP A 97 -14.50 -13.88 2.57
C ASP A 97 -13.09 -13.25 2.66
N VAL A 98 -12.99 -11.92 2.71
CA VAL A 98 -11.72 -11.19 2.83
C VAL A 98 -11.34 -11.07 4.30
N HIS A 99 -10.14 -11.56 4.62
CA HIS A 99 -9.59 -11.54 5.98
C HIS A 99 -8.33 -10.69 6.12
N GLU A 100 -7.67 -10.37 5.01
CA GLU A 100 -6.43 -9.60 4.97
C GLU A 100 -6.43 -8.67 3.76
N ILE A 101 -5.87 -7.48 3.91
CA ILE A 101 -5.77 -6.44 2.89
C ILE A 101 -4.31 -5.98 2.91
N SER A 102 -3.52 -6.39 1.92
CA SER A 102 -2.10 -6.05 1.84
C SER A 102 -1.89 -4.86 0.91
N PHE A 103 -1.08 -3.88 1.35
CA PHE A 103 -0.71 -2.69 0.59
C PHE A 103 0.71 -2.85 0.09
N VAL A 104 0.84 -2.97 -1.22
CA VAL A 104 2.10 -3.17 -1.90
C VAL A 104 2.30 -2.02 -2.86
N VAL A 105 3.46 -1.38 -2.81
CA VAL A 105 3.84 -0.34 -3.77
C VAL A 105 4.93 -0.89 -4.65
N THR A 106 4.82 -0.68 -5.96
CA THR A 106 5.79 -1.18 -6.93
C THR A 106 6.24 -0.08 -7.86
N ILE A 107 7.50 -0.10 -8.27
CA ILE A 107 8.02 0.87 -9.24
C ILE A 107 7.71 0.36 -10.65
N HIS A 108 6.91 1.12 -11.38
CA HIS A 108 6.56 0.82 -12.75
C HIS A 108 7.80 0.90 -13.65
N HIS A 109 8.03 -0.16 -14.42
CA HIS A 109 9.20 -0.31 -15.30
C HIS A 109 10.57 -0.25 -14.57
N ALA A 110 10.62 -0.64 -13.28
CA ALA A 110 11.84 -0.63 -12.47
C ALA A 110 13.05 -1.29 -13.14
N GLU A 111 12.90 -2.48 -13.73
CA GLU A 111 14.00 -3.17 -14.42
C GLU A 111 14.50 -2.40 -15.66
N THR A 112 13.57 -1.91 -16.48
CA THR A 112 13.87 -1.18 -17.72
C THR A 112 14.52 0.18 -17.43
N LYS A 113 14.01 0.89 -16.42
CA LYS A 113 14.53 2.19 -15.97
C LYS A 113 15.70 2.07 -14.99
N ARG A 114 16.06 0.84 -14.56
CA ARG A 114 17.03 0.54 -13.50
C ARG A 114 16.78 1.34 -12.22
N GLN A 115 15.50 1.47 -11.87
CA GLN A 115 15.04 2.14 -10.67
C GLN A 115 14.82 1.13 -9.54
N ASN A 116 15.04 1.56 -8.31
CA ASN A 116 14.77 0.79 -7.09
C ASN A 116 14.31 1.72 -5.98
N PHE A 117 13.75 1.14 -4.91
CA PHE A 117 13.26 1.92 -3.78
C PHE A 117 14.36 2.65 -3.00
N GLY A 118 15.64 2.26 -3.14
CA GLY A 118 16.79 2.96 -2.55
C GLY A 118 17.04 4.35 -3.17
N GLN A 119 16.43 4.64 -4.32
CA GLN A 119 16.43 5.98 -4.92
C GLN A 119 15.24 6.84 -4.49
N ILE A 120 14.26 6.24 -3.83
CA ILE A 120 13.10 6.92 -3.25
C ILE A 120 13.46 7.33 -1.83
N ARG A 121 13.06 8.55 -1.44
CA ARG A 121 13.25 9.09 -0.10
C ARG A 121 11.90 9.42 0.52
N ASN A 122 11.88 9.59 1.84
CA ASN A 122 10.70 9.99 2.58
C ASN A 122 9.45 9.16 2.23
N SER A 123 9.60 7.84 2.02
CA SER A 123 8.47 6.96 1.76
C SER A 123 7.73 6.67 3.05
N TYR A 124 6.42 6.91 3.05
CA TYR A 124 5.58 6.59 4.20
C TYR A 124 4.20 6.11 3.77
N ILE A 125 3.60 5.30 4.61
CA ILE A 125 2.18 4.98 4.59
C ILE A 125 1.56 5.54 5.85
N ARG A 126 0.42 6.19 5.72
CA ARG A 126 -0.37 6.65 6.86
C ARG A 126 -1.82 6.26 6.69
N ILE A 127 -2.51 6.20 7.81
CA ILE A 127 -3.93 5.92 7.87
C ILE A 127 -4.60 7.12 8.50
N LEU A 128 -5.53 7.69 7.74
CA LEU A 128 -6.32 8.85 8.06
C LEU A 128 -7.75 8.39 8.33
N ASP A 129 -8.41 8.95 9.33
CA ASP A 129 -9.85 8.74 9.49
C ASP A 129 -10.65 9.54 8.43
N GLN A 130 -11.98 9.47 8.48
CA GLN A 130 -12.84 10.26 7.58
C GLN A 130 -12.75 11.78 7.79
N THR A 131 -12.17 12.24 8.91
CA THR A 131 -11.93 13.65 9.22
C THR A 131 -10.54 14.13 8.78
N ASN A 132 -9.77 13.27 8.08
CA ASN A 132 -8.35 13.47 7.76
C ASN A 132 -7.44 13.56 8.99
N THR A 133 -7.85 12.97 10.11
CA THR A 133 -7.00 12.82 11.29
C THR A 133 -6.10 11.62 11.11
N GLU A 134 -4.79 11.83 11.17
CA GLU A 134 -3.79 10.75 11.15
C GLU A 134 -3.95 9.86 12.38
N LEU A 135 -4.37 8.63 12.16
CA LEU A 135 -4.45 7.57 13.16
C LEU A 135 -3.10 6.90 13.32
N VAL A 136 -2.49 6.53 12.20
CA VAL A 136 -1.27 5.73 12.13
C VAL A 136 -0.37 6.28 11.04
N LYS A 137 0.93 6.28 11.27
CA LYS A 137 1.95 6.56 10.26
C LYS A 137 3.05 5.52 10.38
N TYR A 138 3.52 4.99 9.27
CA TYR A 138 4.66 4.11 9.17
C TYR A 138 5.58 4.66 8.09
N GLU A 139 6.81 4.98 8.50
CA GLU A 139 7.84 5.48 7.60
C GLU A 139 8.74 4.31 7.19
N LEU A 140 9.00 4.19 5.89
CA LEU A 140 9.96 3.21 5.38
C LEU A 140 11.33 3.87 5.36
N ASP A 141 12.10 3.55 6.40
CA ASP A 141 13.50 3.96 6.56
C ASP A 141 14.46 2.78 6.29
N GLU A 142 14.01 1.78 5.52
CA GLU A 142 14.87 0.67 5.09
C GLU A 142 15.56 0.96 3.76
N ASP A 143 16.83 0.58 3.67
CA ASP A 143 17.63 0.66 2.44
C ASP A 143 17.21 -0.43 1.45
N PHE A 144 16.13 -0.18 0.71
CA PHE A 144 15.67 -1.03 -0.39
C PHE A 144 16.54 -0.87 -1.64
N SER A 145 17.81 -1.23 -1.52
CA SER A 145 18.84 -0.98 -2.53
C SER A 145 18.65 -1.75 -3.85
N ILE A 146 17.87 -2.84 -3.83
CA ILE A 146 17.65 -3.70 -5.01
C ILE A 146 16.18 -4.06 -5.23
N GLU A 147 15.31 -3.68 -4.29
CA GLU A 147 13.90 -4.04 -4.28
C GLU A 147 13.11 -3.07 -5.15
N THR A 148 12.19 -3.64 -5.92
CA THR A 148 11.36 -2.95 -6.91
C THR A 148 9.88 -2.96 -6.52
N ALA A 149 9.52 -3.76 -5.51
CA ALA A 149 8.21 -3.83 -4.91
C ALA A 149 8.34 -3.94 -3.39
N VAL A 150 7.52 -3.21 -2.65
CA VAL A 150 7.57 -3.20 -1.19
C VAL A 150 6.16 -3.29 -0.63
N GLU A 151 5.94 -4.23 0.30
CA GLU A 151 4.75 -4.31 1.12
C GLU A 151 4.90 -3.36 2.30
N PHE A 152 4.23 -2.21 2.24
CA PHE A 152 4.29 -1.18 3.26
C PHE A 152 3.63 -1.68 4.55
N GLY A 153 2.47 -2.32 4.40
CA GLY A 153 1.74 -2.88 5.52
C GLY A 153 0.54 -3.68 5.06
N ARG A 154 -0.16 -4.25 6.03
CA ARG A 154 -1.39 -5.01 5.77
C ARG A 154 -2.38 -4.86 6.89
N ILE A 155 -3.65 -4.93 6.55
CA ILE A 155 -4.77 -4.88 7.47
C ILE A 155 -5.38 -6.26 7.53
N TYR A 156 -5.39 -6.89 8.69
CA TYR A 156 -5.93 -8.23 8.86
C TYR A 156 -7.00 -8.25 9.94
N LYS A 157 -7.98 -9.13 9.76
CA LYS A 157 -9.09 -9.33 10.69
C LYS A 157 -8.73 -10.42 11.68
N ARG A 158 -8.72 -10.09 12.97
CA ARG A 158 -8.48 -11.05 14.06
C ARG A 158 -9.43 -10.79 15.21
N ASN A 159 -10.09 -11.84 15.70
CA ASN A 159 -11.11 -11.76 16.75
C ASN A 159 -12.24 -10.77 16.42
N ASN A 160 -12.62 -10.68 15.14
CA ASN A 160 -13.61 -9.74 14.63
C ASN A 160 -13.22 -8.25 14.72
N GLU A 161 -11.94 -7.95 15.01
CA GLU A 161 -11.35 -6.62 14.95
C GLU A 161 -10.38 -6.52 13.78
N TRP A 162 -10.29 -5.34 13.17
CA TRP A 162 -9.32 -5.07 12.12
C TRP A 162 -8.06 -4.43 12.72
N LYS A 163 -6.90 -4.95 12.32
CA LYS A 163 -5.60 -4.51 12.81
C LYS A 163 -4.70 -4.23 11.64
N PHE A 164 -4.07 -3.07 11.63
CA PHE A 164 -2.99 -2.75 10.72
C PHE A 164 -1.68 -3.28 11.28
N GLU A 165 -0.88 -3.92 10.44
CA GLU A 165 0.48 -4.36 10.70
C GLU A 165 1.41 -3.63 9.75
N ALA A 166 2.41 -2.94 10.29
CA ALA A 166 3.52 -2.42 9.52
C ALA A 166 4.42 -3.59 9.12
N VAL A 167 4.56 -3.85 7.83
CA VAL A 167 5.29 -5.02 7.32
C VAL A 167 6.68 -4.61 6.83
N GLY A 168 6.76 -3.63 5.94
CA GLY A 168 8.03 -3.12 5.38
C GLY A 168 8.89 -4.21 4.77
N ILE A 169 8.31 -5.10 3.95
CA ILE A 169 9.07 -6.17 3.27
C ILE A 169 9.22 -5.80 1.81
N GLY A 170 10.47 -5.72 1.33
CA GLY A 170 10.76 -5.53 -0.08
C GLY A 170 10.99 -6.84 -0.83
N MET A 171 10.69 -6.84 -2.12
CA MET A 171 10.93 -7.92 -3.06
C MET A 171 11.54 -7.40 -4.36
N LYS A 172 12.36 -8.23 -4.99
CA LYS A 172 13.06 -7.90 -6.24
C LYS A 172 12.25 -8.22 -7.50
N GLY A 173 11.39 -9.24 -7.49
CA GLY A 173 10.60 -9.62 -8.67
C GLY A 173 9.34 -8.79 -8.90
N GLY A 174 9.27 -7.59 -8.32
CA GLY A 174 8.20 -6.64 -8.57
C GLY A 174 6.83 -7.12 -8.09
N LEU A 175 5.79 -6.63 -8.74
CA LEU A 175 4.39 -7.00 -8.46
C LEU A 175 4.12 -8.49 -8.68
N GLN A 176 4.85 -9.13 -9.60
CA GLN A 176 4.61 -10.51 -9.98
C GLN A 176 4.94 -11.51 -8.87
N ASP A 177 5.94 -11.24 -8.03
CA ASP A 177 6.22 -12.06 -6.84
C ASP A 177 5.05 -12.02 -5.84
N TYR A 178 4.47 -10.84 -5.63
CA TYR A 178 3.29 -10.70 -4.76
C TYR A 178 2.06 -11.38 -5.35
N LEU A 179 1.86 -11.27 -6.67
CA LEU A 179 0.82 -12.03 -7.36
C LEU A 179 1.03 -13.54 -7.17
N ASN A 180 2.24 -14.05 -7.37
CA ASN A 180 2.52 -15.48 -7.17
C ASN A 180 2.33 -15.93 -5.70
N LYS A 181 2.60 -15.05 -4.74
CA LYS A 181 2.40 -15.31 -3.31
C LYS A 181 0.91 -15.37 -2.94
N TYR A 182 0.09 -14.51 -3.53
CA TYR A 182 -1.34 -14.39 -3.20
C TYR A 182 -2.28 -15.11 -4.19
N ASN A 183 -1.80 -15.66 -5.30
CA ASN A 183 -2.57 -16.46 -6.26
C ASN A 183 -2.57 -17.95 -5.90
#